data_AF-A0A7W0T6C3-F1
#
_entry.id   AF-A0A7W0T6C3-F1
#
_cell.length_a   1.000
_cell.length_b   1.000
_cell.length_c   1.000
_cell.angle_alpha   90.00
_cell.angle_beta   90.00
_cell.angle_gamma   90.00
#
_symmetry.space_group_name_H-M   'P 1'
#
loop_
_entity.id
_entity.type
_entity.pdbx_description
1 polymer ?
#
loop_
_entity_poly.entity_id
_entity_poly.type
_entity_poly.pdbx_seq_one_letter_code
_entity_poly.pdbx_strand_id
1 'polypeptide(L)'
;MEWIYLVLIGLVVLFGIGVLVVSRRRAQRSIEAPSRPAPSPPTRPPKGRPSRGTLVEERPTDLVEPDVVEAPPEPATLRQRLTKARSAFTGAFAGIRGRRAIDDETWDDLEEALLRADVGVTVSDELLGGLRARVKAKEITEPDALLDALAAEMKARLVGADRELQFEPGDATSPNVWMFVGVNGVGKTTTIGKVAKQQRDGGREVLLAAGDTFRAAAAEQLETWAERAGAPMVRGNEGGDPSAVVYDAVESASSRSIPLVLADTAGRLHTKTNLMDELSKVRRVAEKGAGRVTEVLLVIDATTGQNGLAQARQFEQATQVS
;
A
#
# COMPACT_ATOMS: atom_id res chain seq x y z
N MET A 1 9.81 -57.27 -17.21
CA MET A 1 9.83 -55.93 -16.59
C MET A 1 10.34 -54.86 -17.54
N GLU A 2 11.35 -55.12 -18.40
CA GLU A 2 11.93 -54.09 -19.30
C GLU A 2 11.01 -53.59 -20.42
N TRP A 3 10.16 -54.44 -21.01
CA TRP A 3 9.26 -54.04 -22.11
C TRP A 3 8.18 -53.04 -21.68
N ILE A 4 7.78 -53.03 -20.40
CA ILE A 4 6.81 -52.08 -19.84
C ILE A 4 7.39 -50.66 -19.86
N TYR A 5 8.69 -50.51 -19.57
CA TYR A 5 9.36 -49.20 -19.61
C TYR A 5 9.46 -48.65 -21.03
N LEU A 6 9.67 -49.50 -22.04
CA LEU A 6 9.70 -49.09 -23.45
C LEU A 6 8.32 -48.60 -23.93
N VAL A 7 7.24 -49.26 -23.52
CA VAL A 7 5.86 -48.83 -23.81
C VAL A 7 5.54 -47.50 -23.12
N LEU A 8 5.97 -47.33 -21.87
CA LEU A 8 5.74 -46.10 -21.11
C LEU A 8 6.49 -44.90 -21.71
N ILE A 9 7.73 -45.09 -22.14
CA ILE A 9 8.52 -44.07 -22.84
C ILE A 9 7.85 -43.71 -24.18
N GLY A 10 7.37 -44.70 -24.93
CA GLY A 10 6.63 -44.46 -26.17
C GLY A 10 5.37 -43.60 -25.97
N LEU A 11 4.61 -43.85 -24.89
CA LEU A 11 3.43 -43.06 -24.54
C LEU A 11 3.76 -41.62 -24.14
N VAL A 12 4.83 -41.40 -23.37
CA VAL A 12 5.29 -40.05 -22.98
C VAL A 12 5.75 -39.25 -24.20
N VAL A 13 6.46 -39.89 -25.13
CA VAL A 13 6.91 -39.24 -26.38
C VAL A 13 5.72 -38.89 -27.27
N LEU A 14 4.74 -39.79 -27.43
CA LEU A 14 3.51 -39.53 -28.19
C LEU A 14 2.68 -38.40 -27.57
N PHE A 15 2.58 -38.36 -26.24
CA PHE A 15 1.89 -37.28 -25.53
C PHE A 15 2.61 -35.94 -25.70
N GLY A 16 3.95 -35.91 -25.56
CA GLY A 16 4.76 -34.71 -25.77
C GLY A 16 4.64 -34.14 -27.19
N ILE A 17 4.65 -35.01 -28.21
CA ILE A 17 4.43 -34.63 -29.61
C ILE A 17 2.99 -34.09 -29.80
N GLY A 18 1.98 -34.74 -29.20
CA GLY A 18 0.59 -34.27 -29.23
C GLY A 18 0.42 -32.86 -28.64
N VAL A 19 1.01 -32.61 -27.47
CA VAL A 19 1.01 -31.29 -26.82
C VAL A 19 1.75 -30.25 -27.67
N LEU A 20 2.88 -30.61 -28.29
CA LEU A 20 3.63 -29.71 -29.16
C LEU A 20 2.82 -29.34 -30.42
N VAL A 21 2.12 -30.30 -31.04
CA VAL A 21 1.28 -30.06 -32.23
C VAL A 21 0.06 -29.21 -31.89
N VAL A 22 -0.59 -29.46 -30.75
CA VAL A 22 -1.74 -28.65 -30.28
C VAL A 22 -1.30 -27.22 -29.93
N SER A 23 -0.15 -27.05 -29.27
CA SER A 23 0.38 -25.72 -28.94
C SER A 23 0.75 -24.92 -30.19
N ARG A 24 1.36 -25.56 -31.20
CA ARG A 24 1.66 -24.92 -32.49
C ARG A 24 0.40 -24.54 -33.28
N ARG A 25 -0.64 -25.38 -33.27
CA ARG A 25 -1.94 -25.05 -33.88
C ARG A 25 -2.64 -23.89 -33.16
N ARG A 26 -2.49 -23.79 -31.83
CA ARG A 26 -3.04 -22.67 -31.04
C ARG A 26 -2.30 -21.37 -31.32
N ALA A 27 -0.97 -21.42 -31.45
CA ALA A 27 -0.14 -20.27 -31.82
C ALA A 27 -0.44 -19.74 -33.23
N GLN A 28 -0.79 -20.63 -34.18
CA GLN A 28 -1.20 -20.24 -35.53
C GLN A 28 -2.62 -19.66 -35.60
N ARG A 29 -3.53 -19.99 -34.66
CA ARG A 29 -4.87 -19.40 -34.58
C ARG A 29 -4.91 -18.02 -33.93
N SER A 30 -3.82 -17.59 -33.29
CA SER A 30 -3.71 -16.27 -32.62
C SER A 30 -3.12 -15.17 -33.52
N ILE A 31 -2.96 -15.41 -34.83
CA ILE A 31 -2.62 -14.38 -35.82
C ILE A 31 -3.84 -14.14 -36.70
N GLU A 32 -4.89 -13.57 -36.11
CA GLU A 32 -5.95 -12.90 -36.84
C GLU A 32 -6.19 -11.58 -36.10
N ALA A 33 -5.72 -10.48 -36.70
CA ALA A 33 -5.84 -9.15 -36.13
C ALA A 33 -7.30 -8.67 -36.17
N PRO A 34 -7.79 -7.91 -35.18
CA PRO A 34 -9.09 -7.26 -35.29
C PRO A 34 -9.07 -6.24 -36.43
N SER A 35 -10.01 -6.37 -37.36
CA SER A 35 -10.24 -5.41 -38.44
C SER A 35 -10.71 -4.07 -37.87
N ARG A 36 -10.02 -2.98 -38.21
CA ARG A 36 -10.49 -1.61 -37.97
C ARG A 36 -11.74 -1.34 -38.82
N PRO A 37 -12.80 -0.70 -38.30
CA PRO A 37 -13.85 -0.15 -39.15
C PRO A 37 -13.28 1.00 -40.00
N ALA A 38 -13.70 1.05 -41.27
CA ALA A 38 -13.30 2.06 -42.25
C ALA A 38 -13.80 3.47 -41.88
N PRO A 39 -13.06 4.54 -42.22
CA PRO A 39 -13.54 5.91 -42.04
C PRO A 39 -14.66 6.26 -43.02
N SER A 40 -15.72 6.88 -42.51
CA SER A 40 -16.82 7.42 -43.31
C SER A 40 -16.35 8.61 -44.17
N PRO A 41 -16.89 8.80 -45.39
CA PRO A 41 -16.49 9.90 -46.27
C PRO A 41 -17.00 11.26 -45.75
N PRO A 42 -16.26 12.37 -46.01
CA PRO A 42 -16.64 13.70 -45.54
C PRO A 42 -17.87 14.24 -46.28
N THR A 43 -18.90 14.62 -45.53
CA THR A 43 -20.08 15.31 -46.07
C THR A 43 -19.77 16.79 -46.28
N ARG A 44 -19.95 17.24 -47.52
CA ARG A 44 -19.75 18.62 -48.00
C ARG A 44 -20.80 19.57 -47.40
N PRO A 45 -20.48 20.83 -47.05
CA PRO A 45 -21.45 21.77 -46.50
C PRO A 45 -22.30 22.37 -47.63
N PRO A 46 -23.64 22.47 -47.48
CA PRO A 46 -24.45 23.32 -48.34
C PRO A 46 -24.47 24.77 -47.83
N LYS A 47 -24.34 25.70 -48.79
CA LYS A 47 -24.39 27.15 -48.64
C LYS A 47 -25.84 27.67 -48.48
N GLY A 48 -26.06 28.56 -47.50
CA GLY A 48 -26.75 29.87 -47.63
C GLY A 48 -28.24 30.01 -47.96
N ARG A 49 -29.01 30.43 -46.92
CA ARG A 49 -30.09 31.47 -46.82
C ARG A 49 -31.47 31.30 -47.54
N PRO A 50 -32.56 32.02 -47.14
CA PRO A 50 -32.72 33.02 -46.04
C PRO A 50 -33.94 32.84 -45.09
N SER A 51 -33.92 33.66 -44.03
CA SER A 51 -34.92 34.04 -43.01
C SER A 51 -36.43 33.90 -43.31
N ARG A 52 -37.17 33.39 -42.31
CA ARG A 52 -38.50 33.92 -41.91
C ARG A 52 -38.76 33.58 -40.44
N GLY A 53 -38.99 34.61 -39.62
CA GLY A 53 -39.10 34.48 -38.17
C GLY A 53 -40.44 33.97 -37.69
N THR A 54 -40.50 33.48 -36.45
CA THR A 54 -41.70 33.46 -35.61
C THR A 54 -41.29 33.34 -34.13
N LEU A 55 -41.60 34.41 -33.39
CA LEU A 55 -42.01 34.52 -31.98
C LEU A 55 -41.17 33.86 -30.87
N VAL A 56 -40.61 34.75 -30.04
CA VAL A 56 -40.05 34.50 -28.71
C VAL A 56 -41.16 34.12 -27.75
N GLU A 57 -41.01 32.99 -27.07
CA GLU A 57 -41.82 32.60 -25.91
C GLU A 57 -40.90 32.64 -24.69
N GLU A 58 -41.02 33.71 -23.89
CA GLU A 58 -40.31 33.87 -22.62
C GLU A 58 -40.82 32.83 -21.61
N ARG A 59 -39.94 31.96 -21.14
CA ARG A 59 -40.18 31.11 -19.96
C ARG A 59 -39.49 31.72 -18.74
N PRO A 60 -40.12 31.70 -17.55
CA PRO A 60 -39.64 32.42 -16.37
C PRO A 60 -38.29 31.89 -15.90
N THR A 61 -37.46 32.81 -15.40
CA THR A 61 -36.19 32.54 -14.73
C THR A 61 -36.47 31.88 -13.38
N ASP A 62 -36.29 30.56 -13.31
CA ASP A 62 -36.25 29.86 -12.02
C ASP A 62 -35.04 30.35 -11.22
N LEU A 63 -35.34 30.88 -10.04
CA LEU A 63 -34.37 31.31 -9.05
C LEU A 63 -33.57 30.09 -8.60
N VAL A 64 -32.27 30.07 -8.92
CA VAL A 64 -31.33 29.08 -8.37
C VAL A 64 -31.14 29.41 -6.89
N GLU A 65 -31.71 28.59 -6.02
CA GLU A 65 -31.39 28.62 -4.59
C GLU A 65 -29.88 28.36 -4.43
N PRO A 66 -29.17 29.10 -3.57
CA PRO A 66 -27.75 28.91 -3.38
C PRO A 66 -27.50 27.51 -2.80
N ASP A 67 -26.66 26.73 -3.49
CA ASP A 67 -26.10 25.47 -3.00
C ASP A 67 -25.54 25.71 -1.59
N VAL A 68 -26.20 25.13 -0.59
CA VAL A 68 -25.69 25.07 0.77
C VAL A 68 -24.44 24.20 0.70
N VAL A 69 -23.27 24.83 0.70
CA VAL A 69 -21.99 24.14 0.80
C VAL A 69 -21.96 23.45 2.15
N GLU A 70 -22.34 22.17 2.16
CA GLU A 70 -22.29 21.32 3.34
C GLU A 70 -20.84 21.30 3.84
N ALA A 71 -20.65 21.69 5.10
CA ALA A 71 -19.33 21.70 5.71
C ALA A 71 -18.72 20.29 5.59
N PRO A 72 -17.41 20.17 5.28
CA PRO A 72 -16.76 18.87 5.17
C PRO A 72 -17.03 18.04 6.43
N PRO A 73 -17.44 16.77 6.30
CA PRO A 73 -17.77 15.94 7.44
C PRO A 73 -16.57 15.85 8.40
N GLU A 74 -16.86 15.90 9.70
CA GLU A 74 -15.81 15.77 10.72
C GLU A 74 -15.01 14.47 10.51
N PRO A 75 -13.68 14.51 10.65
CA PRO A 75 -12.86 13.33 10.44
C PRO A 75 -13.22 12.24 11.45
N ALA A 76 -13.58 11.07 10.95
CA ALA A 76 -13.94 9.92 11.77
C ALA A 76 -12.83 9.59 12.78
N THR A 77 -13.22 9.41 14.04
CA THR A 77 -12.31 9.04 15.13
C THR A 77 -11.62 7.70 14.85
N LEU A 78 -10.43 7.48 15.42
CA LEU A 78 -9.73 6.19 15.31
C LEU A 78 -10.63 5.03 15.76
N ARG A 79 -11.43 5.24 16.81
CA ARG A 79 -12.37 4.24 17.34
C ARG A 79 -13.43 3.84 16.31
N GLN A 80 -13.94 4.79 15.52
CA GLN A 80 -14.88 4.53 14.44
C GLN A 80 -14.18 3.80 13.28
N ARG A 81 -12.95 4.19 12.94
CA ARG A 81 -12.16 3.55 11.87
C ARG A 81 -11.80 2.10 12.19
N LEU A 82 -11.69 1.73 13.46
CA LEU A 82 -11.39 0.36 13.92
C LEU A 82 -12.62 -0.52 14.15
N THR A 83 -13.82 -0.09 13.74
CA THR A 83 -15.08 -0.83 14.02
C THR A 83 -15.05 -2.28 13.51
N LYS A 84 -14.55 -2.51 12.29
CA LYS A 84 -14.45 -3.88 11.72
C LYS A 84 -13.52 -4.78 12.54
N ALA A 85 -12.35 -4.29 12.93
CA ALA A 85 -11.43 -5.03 13.78
C ALA A 85 -12.06 -5.36 15.14
N ARG A 86 -12.78 -4.40 15.74
CA ARG A 86 -13.49 -4.60 17.01
C ARG A 86 -14.60 -5.65 16.90
N SER A 87 -15.32 -5.70 15.78
CA SER A 87 -16.39 -6.70 15.60
C SER A 87 -15.87 -8.14 15.60
N ALA A 88 -14.62 -8.38 15.20
CA ALA A 88 -14.01 -9.72 15.24
C ALA A 88 -13.93 -10.28 16.68
N PHE A 89 -13.71 -9.41 17.67
CA PHE A 89 -13.60 -9.78 19.08
C PHE A 89 -14.92 -9.72 19.86
N THR A 90 -15.91 -8.95 19.39
CA THR A 90 -17.08 -8.58 20.20
C THR A 90 -17.93 -9.80 20.60
N GLY A 91 -18.15 -10.73 19.68
CA GLY A 91 -18.96 -11.93 19.94
C GLY A 91 -18.31 -12.86 20.95
N ALA A 92 -17.05 -13.26 20.71
CA ALA A 92 -16.28 -14.11 21.62
C ALA A 92 -16.17 -13.50 23.01
N PHE A 93 -15.84 -12.20 23.10
CA PHE A 93 -15.68 -11.54 24.39
C PHE A 93 -17.02 -11.44 25.14
N ALA A 94 -18.15 -11.24 24.47
CA ALA A 94 -19.46 -11.25 25.12
C ALA A 94 -19.83 -12.65 25.63
N GLY A 95 -19.56 -13.69 24.85
CA GLY A 95 -19.77 -15.08 25.25
C GLY A 95 -18.98 -15.45 26.49
N ILE A 96 -17.68 -15.13 26.51
CA ILE A 96 -16.77 -15.43 27.63
C ILE A 96 -17.20 -14.72 28.92
N ARG A 97 -17.63 -13.44 28.84
CA ARG A 97 -18.14 -12.72 30.02
C ARG A 97 -19.39 -13.35 30.64
N GLY A 98 -20.18 -14.08 29.86
CA GLY A 98 -21.35 -14.79 30.34
C GLY A 98 -21.03 -16.13 31.03
N ARG A 99 -19.79 -16.61 30.95
CA ARG A 99 -19.38 -17.90 31.52
C ARG A 99 -19.17 -17.78 33.03
N ARG A 100 -19.36 -18.89 33.75
CA ARG A 100 -19.13 -18.97 35.20
C ARG A 100 -17.70 -19.33 35.58
N ALA A 101 -16.95 -19.92 34.66
CA ALA A 101 -15.59 -20.41 34.88
C ALA A 101 -14.80 -20.36 33.57
N ILE A 102 -13.49 -20.44 33.69
CA ILE A 102 -12.57 -20.57 32.56
C ILE A 102 -12.40 -22.06 32.27
N ASP A 103 -12.98 -22.52 31.15
CA ASP A 103 -12.96 -23.89 30.67
C ASP A 103 -12.25 -24.01 29.31
N ASP A 104 -12.15 -25.23 28.78
CA ASP A 104 -11.48 -25.50 27.49
C ASP A 104 -12.14 -24.71 26.34
N GLU A 105 -13.46 -24.61 26.34
CA GLU A 105 -14.22 -23.86 25.33
C GLU A 105 -13.95 -22.33 25.43
N THR A 106 -13.65 -21.80 26.62
CA THR A 106 -13.19 -20.41 26.76
C THR A 106 -11.89 -20.16 25.99
N TRP A 107 -10.98 -21.15 26.00
CA TRP A 107 -9.70 -21.02 25.29
C TRP A 107 -9.87 -21.15 23.78
N ASP A 108 -10.72 -22.07 23.32
CA ASP A 108 -11.04 -22.25 21.91
C ASP A 108 -11.68 -20.99 21.32
N ASP A 109 -12.64 -20.38 22.03
CA ASP A 109 -13.28 -19.12 21.64
C ASP A 109 -12.27 -17.97 21.50
N LEU A 110 -11.30 -17.88 22.42
CA LEU A 110 -10.26 -16.85 22.39
C LEU A 110 -9.30 -17.05 21.22
N GLU A 111 -8.88 -18.30 20.98
CA GLU A 111 -8.01 -18.65 19.87
C GLU A 111 -8.67 -18.33 18.53
N GLU A 112 -9.92 -18.77 18.34
CA GLU A 112 -10.69 -18.48 17.14
C GLU A 112 -10.84 -16.96 16.92
N ALA A 113 -11.14 -16.20 17.98
CA ALA A 113 -11.27 -14.75 17.89
C ALA A 113 -9.96 -14.06 17.47
N LEU A 114 -8.81 -14.47 18.03
CA LEU A 114 -7.50 -13.93 17.68
C LEU A 114 -7.12 -14.27 16.23
N LEU A 115 -7.38 -15.49 15.78
CA LEU A 115 -7.09 -15.92 14.41
C LEU A 115 -8.00 -15.19 13.40
N ARG A 116 -9.29 -15.05 13.69
CA ARG A 116 -10.24 -14.29 12.86
C ARG A 116 -9.87 -12.81 12.77
N ALA A 117 -9.19 -12.28 13.78
CA ALA A 117 -8.68 -10.91 13.82
C ALA A 117 -7.27 -10.76 13.20
N ASP A 118 -6.76 -11.77 12.48
CA ASP A 118 -5.46 -11.77 11.80
C ASP A 118 -4.24 -11.58 12.74
N VAL A 119 -4.35 -11.93 14.03
CA VAL A 119 -3.21 -11.86 14.98
C VAL A 119 -2.09 -12.84 14.61
N GLY A 120 -2.47 -13.98 14.01
CA GLY A 120 -1.55 -15.02 13.56
C GLY A 120 -1.28 -16.09 14.63
N VAL A 121 -1.06 -17.32 14.17
CA VAL A 121 -0.98 -18.52 15.04
C VAL A 121 0.07 -18.38 16.13
N THR A 122 1.31 -18.06 15.76
CA THR A 122 2.42 -17.95 16.73
C THR A 122 2.15 -16.94 17.84
N VAL A 123 1.61 -15.75 17.49
CA VAL A 123 1.32 -14.70 18.48
C VAL A 123 0.15 -15.11 19.36
N SER A 124 -0.89 -15.71 18.78
CA SER A 124 -2.03 -16.26 19.54
C SER A 124 -1.59 -17.32 20.54
N ASP A 125 -0.75 -18.27 20.11
CA ASP A 125 -0.23 -19.34 20.97
C ASP A 125 0.57 -18.80 22.15
N GLU A 126 1.45 -17.83 21.90
CA GLU A 126 2.25 -17.21 22.96
C GLU A 126 1.36 -16.41 23.94
N LEU A 127 0.41 -15.64 23.43
CA LEU A 127 -0.54 -14.87 24.25
C LEU A 127 -1.36 -15.80 25.15
N LEU A 128 -2.00 -16.81 24.56
CA LEU A 128 -2.87 -17.73 25.29
C LEU A 128 -2.07 -18.66 26.20
N GLY A 129 -0.88 -19.10 25.78
CA GLY A 129 0.02 -19.91 26.60
C GLY A 129 0.41 -19.21 27.91
N GLY A 130 0.78 -17.93 27.83
CA GLY A 130 1.08 -17.11 29.01
C GLY A 130 -0.13 -16.98 29.95
N LEU A 131 -1.32 -16.74 29.40
CA LEU A 131 -2.55 -16.64 30.20
C LEU A 131 -2.96 -17.97 30.84
N ARG A 132 -2.84 -19.10 30.10
CA ARG A 132 -3.10 -20.45 30.62
C ARG A 132 -2.23 -20.76 31.83
N ALA A 133 -0.94 -20.36 31.80
CA ALA A 133 -0.04 -20.54 32.93
C ALA A 133 -0.51 -19.77 34.18
N ARG A 134 -0.97 -18.52 34.00
CA ARG A 134 -1.47 -17.66 35.09
C ARG A 134 -2.79 -18.19 35.68
N VAL A 135 -3.69 -18.71 34.85
CA VAL A 135 -4.91 -19.39 35.31
C VAL A 135 -4.57 -20.66 36.09
N LYS A 136 -3.63 -21.47 35.60
CA LYS A 136 -3.15 -22.68 36.31
C LYS A 136 -2.51 -22.35 37.67
N ALA A 137 -1.81 -21.21 37.76
CA ALA A 137 -1.25 -20.69 39.00
C ALA A 137 -2.30 -20.06 39.94
N LYS A 138 -3.58 -20.01 39.54
CA LYS A 138 -4.70 -19.37 40.26
C LYS A 138 -4.54 -17.85 40.44
N GLU A 139 -3.77 -17.20 39.58
CA GLU A 139 -3.64 -15.73 39.54
C GLU A 139 -4.85 -15.09 38.85
N ILE A 140 -5.47 -15.81 37.92
CA ILE A 140 -6.67 -15.40 37.19
C ILE A 140 -7.72 -16.50 37.41
N THR A 141 -8.85 -16.15 38.00
CA THR A 141 -9.94 -17.10 38.28
C THR A 141 -11.24 -16.76 37.55
N GLU A 142 -11.46 -15.48 37.25
CA GLU A 142 -12.70 -14.99 36.65
C GLU A 142 -12.54 -14.72 35.13
N PRO A 143 -13.55 -15.03 34.31
CA PRO A 143 -13.53 -14.75 32.87
C PRO A 143 -13.29 -13.27 32.50
N ASP A 144 -13.86 -12.32 33.25
CA ASP A 144 -13.59 -10.89 33.04
C ASP A 144 -12.12 -10.55 33.26
N ALA A 145 -11.51 -11.10 34.32
CA ALA A 145 -10.10 -10.89 34.62
C ALA A 145 -9.18 -11.51 33.55
N LEU A 146 -9.61 -12.61 32.91
CA LEU A 146 -8.90 -13.20 31.76
C LEU A 146 -8.91 -12.24 30.56
N LEU A 147 -10.06 -11.63 30.23
CA LEU A 147 -10.16 -10.68 29.13
C LEU A 147 -9.33 -9.41 29.37
N ASP A 148 -9.33 -8.90 30.61
CA ASP A 148 -8.50 -7.76 31.00
C ASP A 148 -7.01 -8.09 30.91
N ALA A 149 -6.61 -9.30 31.34
CA ALA A 149 -5.25 -9.78 31.22
C ALA A 149 -4.80 -9.93 29.75
N LEU A 150 -5.66 -10.46 28.87
CA LEU A 150 -5.40 -10.51 27.44
C LEU A 150 -5.18 -9.12 26.85
N ALA A 151 -6.06 -8.17 27.17
CA ALA A 151 -5.94 -6.80 26.71
C ALA A 151 -4.65 -6.12 27.22
N ALA A 152 -4.25 -6.39 28.46
CA ALA A 152 -3.01 -5.90 29.03
C ALA A 152 -1.78 -6.48 28.32
N GLU A 153 -1.77 -7.78 28.04
CA GLU A 153 -0.69 -8.47 27.34
C GLU A 153 -0.54 -7.96 25.90
N MET A 154 -1.66 -7.83 25.18
CA MET A 154 -1.67 -7.24 23.83
C MET A 154 -1.13 -5.80 23.84
N LYS A 155 -1.48 -4.99 24.85
CA LYS A 155 -0.92 -3.63 24.99
C LYS A 155 0.57 -3.67 25.28
N ALA A 156 1.02 -4.54 26.18
CA ALA A 156 2.42 -4.65 26.57
C ALA A 156 3.31 -4.98 25.37
N ARG A 157 2.86 -5.85 24.46
CA ARG A 157 3.56 -6.15 23.20
C ARG A 157 3.68 -4.96 22.24
N LEU A 158 2.81 -3.97 22.36
CA LEU A 158 2.87 -2.73 21.57
C LEU A 158 3.71 -1.64 22.25
N VAL A 159 4.01 -1.79 23.55
CA VAL A 159 4.85 -0.86 24.33
C VAL A 159 6.33 -1.18 24.07
N GLY A 160 7.13 -0.14 23.83
CA GLY A 160 8.57 -0.28 23.60
C GLY A 160 9.01 -0.20 22.14
N ALA A 161 8.08 -0.20 21.19
CA ALA A 161 8.37 0.22 19.83
C ALA A 161 8.54 1.75 19.81
N ASP A 162 9.72 2.23 19.43
CA ASP A 162 9.89 3.63 19.04
C ASP A 162 9.02 3.90 17.81
N ARG A 163 8.30 5.03 17.82
CA ARG A 163 7.37 5.44 16.76
C ARG A 163 7.70 6.83 16.25
N GLU A 164 8.80 7.41 16.72
CA GLU A 164 9.27 8.71 16.26
C GLU A 164 9.90 8.53 14.88
N LEU A 165 9.53 9.42 13.95
CA LEU A 165 10.19 9.50 12.66
C LEU A 165 11.55 10.16 12.87
N GLN A 166 12.60 9.41 12.63
CA GLN A 166 14.00 9.78 12.76
C GLN A 166 14.32 10.92 11.79
N PHE A 167 14.55 12.07 12.39
CA PHE A 167 15.06 13.24 11.72
C PHE A 167 16.30 13.70 12.47
N GLU A 168 17.45 13.67 11.81
CA GLU A 168 18.70 14.18 12.37
C GLU A 168 18.77 15.70 12.14
N PRO A 169 18.69 16.51 13.21
CA PRO A 169 18.89 17.95 13.10
C PRO A 169 20.35 18.20 12.71
N GLY A 170 20.58 19.03 11.69
CA GLY A 170 21.92 19.27 11.19
C GLY A 170 21.96 20.34 10.12
N ASP A 171 23.07 20.36 9.39
CA ASP A 171 23.26 21.26 8.25
C ASP A 171 22.16 21.03 7.20
N ALA A 172 21.41 22.08 6.88
CA ALA A 172 20.34 22.03 5.89
C ALA A 172 20.86 21.72 4.46
N THR A 173 22.17 21.88 4.23
CA THR A 173 22.83 21.43 3.01
C THR A 173 22.99 19.92 2.95
N SER A 174 22.80 19.20 4.06
CA SER A 174 22.76 17.73 4.14
C SER A 174 21.34 17.23 4.48
N PRO A 175 20.47 17.08 3.47
CA PRO A 175 19.07 16.72 3.71
C PRO A 175 18.93 15.31 4.27
N ASN A 176 18.00 15.16 5.21
CA ASN A 176 17.47 13.86 5.59
C ASN A 176 16.67 13.28 4.41
N VAL A 177 16.81 12.00 4.15
CA VAL A 177 16.07 11.29 3.11
C VAL A 177 15.22 10.22 3.77
N TRP A 178 13.90 10.33 3.59
CA TRP A 178 12.94 9.31 3.99
C TRP A 178 12.46 8.58 2.74
N MET A 179 12.81 7.30 2.65
CA MET A 179 12.45 6.45 1.52
C MET A 179 11.17 5.67 1.82
N PHE A 180 10.22 5.68 0.90
CA PHE A 180 8.96 4.97 1.07
C PHE A 180 8.93 3.74 0.16
N VAL A 181 8.97 2.56 0.78
CA VAL A 181 9.02 1.28 0.07
C VAL A 181 7.76 0.46 0.33
N GLY A 182 7.53 -0.55 -0.51
CA GLY A 182 6.35 -1.41 -0.43
C GLY A 182 5.77 -1.74 -1.80
N VAL A 183 4.82 -2.65 -1.85
CA VAL A 183 4.25 -3.10 -3.13
C VAL A 183 3.27 -2.09 -3.73
N ASN A 184 2.83 -2.32 -4.96
CA ASN A 184 1.83 -1.46 -5.59
C ASN A 184 0.48 -1.59 -4.88
N GLY A 185 -0.26 -0.49 -4.80
CA GLY A 185 -1.61 -0.46 -4.24
C GLY A 185 -1.71 -0.29 -2.73
N VAL A 186 -0.63 -0.49 -1.96
CA VAL A 186 -0.63 -0.37 -0.48
C VAL A 186 -0.75 1.07 0.04
N GLY A 187 -0.78 2.06 -0.85
CA GLY A 187 -0.94 3.47 -0.48
C GLY A 187 0.35 4.25 -0.24
N LYS A 188 1.50 3.84 -0.83
CA LYS A 188 2.79 4.57 -0.74
C LYS A 188 2.67 6.06 -1.07
N THR A 189 2.34 6.40 -2.30
CA THR A 189 2.21 7.79 -2.79
C THR A 189 1.22 8.62 -1.95
N THR A 190 0.14 8.00 -1.48
CA THR A 190 -0.82 8.67 -0.57
C THR A 190 -0.24 8.90 0.82
N THR A 191 0.56 7.96 1.34
CA THR A 191 1.25 8.10 2.62
C THR A 191 2.32 9.19 2.54
N ILE A 192 3.10 9.24 1.45
CA ILE A 192 4.07 10.31 1.18
C ILE A 192 3.39 11.68 1.23
N GLY A 193 2.27 11.85 0.53
CA GLY A 193 1.54 13.12 0.54
C GLY A 193 1.02 13.53 1.93
N LYS A 194 0.54 12.57 2.72
CA LYS A 194 0.11 12.82 4.12
C LYS A 194 1.28 13.21 5.00
N VAL A 195 2.40 12.50 4.91
CA VAL A 195 3.62 12.80 5.67
C VAL A 195 4.19 14.15 5.24
N ALA A 196 4.21 14.45 3.94
CA ALA A 196 4.62 15.76 3.42
C ALA A 196 3.79 16.89 4.05
N LYS A 197 2.46 16.77 4.02
CA LYS A 197 1.56 17.76 4.64
C LYS A 197 1.81 17.87 6.14
N GLN A 198 1.95 16.75 6.85
CA GLN A 198 2.21 16.73 8.29
C GLN A 198 3.53 17.44 8.64
N GLN A 199 4.61 17.17 7.90
CA GLN A 199 5.92 17.80 8.13
C GLN A 199 5.88 19.30 7.81
N ARG A 200 5.22 19.68 6.70
CA ARG A 200 5.01 21.09 6.31
C ARG A 200 4.18 21.86 7.35
N ASP A 201 3.11 21.25 7.87
CA ASP A 201 2.29 21.82 8.95
C ASP A 201 3.06 21.95 10.27
N GLY A 202 4.03 21.06 10.50
CA GLY A 202 5.01 21.14 11.58
C GLY A 202 6.12 22.18 11.34
N GLY A 203 6.07 22.95 10.24
CA GLY A 203 7.03 24.00 9.91
C GLY A 203 8.31 23.52 9.20
N ARG A 204 8.41 22.23 8.87
CA ARG A 204 9.59 21.68 8.18
C ARG A 204 9.45 21.82 6.67
N GLU A 205 10.47 22.33 5.99
CA GLU A 205 10.49 22.30 4.53
C GLU A 205 10.75 20.88 4.00
N VAL A 206 10.08 20.54 2.91
CA VAL A 206 10.06 19.19 2.33
C VAL A 206 10.19 19.28 0.84
N LEU A 207 10.96 18.39 0.23
CA LEU A 207 11.02 18.17 -1.22
C LEU A 207 10.60 16.73 -1.53
N LEU A 208 9.77 16.53 -2.55
CA LEU A 208 9.32 15.20 -2.98
C LEU A 208 10.16 14.70 -4.16
N ALA A 209 10.54 13.42 -4.16
CA ALA A 209 11.21 12.77 -5.27
C ALA A 209 10.29 11.72 -5.90
N ALA A 210 9.93 11.89 -7.17
CA ALA A 210 9.07 10.97 -7.91
C ALA A 210 9.83 9.76 -8.45
N GLY A 211 10.29 8.87 -7.56
CA GLY A 211 11.09 7.69 -7.92
C GLY A 211 10.29 6.49 -8.44
N ASP A 212 8.95 6.50 -8.45
CA ASP A 212 8.15 5.52 -9.22
C ASP A 212 8.13 5.91 -10.72
N THR A 213 9.28 5.79 -11.38
CA THR A 213 9.46 6.22 -12.78
C THR A 213 8.73 5.34 -13.79
N PHE A 214 8.32 4.13 -13.40
CA PHE A 214 7.64 3.16 -14.27
C PHE A 214 6.13 3.43 -14.41
N ARG A 215 5.57 4.35 -13.63
CA ARG A 215 4.14 4.65 -13.61
C ARG A 215 3.95 6.15 -13.76
N ALA A 216 3.72 6.63 -14.99
CA ALA A 216 3.42 8.05 -15.24
C ALA A 216 2.34 8.60 -14.30
N ALA A 217 1.25 7.85 -14.10
CA ALA A 217 0.17 8.23 -13.20
C ALA A 217 0.59 8.33 -11.73
N ALA A 218 1.63 7.61 -11.29
CA ALA A 218 2.14 7.74 -9.91
C ALA A 218 2.84 9.08 -9.71
N ALA A 219 3.63 9.53 -10.70
CA ALA A 219 4.26 10.85 -10.66
C ALA A 219 3.22 11.99 -10.69
N GLU A 220 2.19 11.89 -11.53
CA GLU A 220 1.08 12.88 -11.55
C GLU A 220 0.28 12.89 -10.24
N GLN A 221 0.06 11.72 -9.65
CA GLN A 221 -0.58 11.61 -8.34
C GLN A 221 0.29 12.26 -7.25
N LEU A 222 1.60 12.03 -7.26
CA LEU A 222 2.53 12.64 -6.31
C LEU A 222 2.60 14.16 -6.49
N GLU A 223 2.54 14.65 -7.72
CA GLU A 223 2.50 16.09 -8.04
C GLU A 223 1.28 16.77 -7.40
N THR A 224 0.10 16.18 -7.53
CA THR A 224 -1.11 16.67 -6.86
C THR A 224 -0.95 16.71 -5.33
N TRP A 225 -0.26 15.73 -4.75
CA TRP A 225 0.05 15.74 -3.31
C TRP A 225 1.11 16.79 -2.93
N ALA A 226 2.10 17.02 -3.79
CA ALA A 226 3.11 18.06 -3.64
C ALA A 226 2.47 19.45 -3.57
N GLU A 227 1.57 19.73 -4.52
CA GLU A 227 0.78 20.97 -4.56
C GLU A 227 -0.04 21.16 -3.29
N ARG A 228 -0.76 20.12 -2.84
CA ARG A 228 -1.57 20.14 -1.61
C ARG A 228 -0.73 20.35 -0.35
N ALA A 229 0.50 19.87 -0.33
CA ALA A 229 1.45 20.05 0.77
C ALA A 229 2.22 21.38 0.68
N GLY A 230 2.17 22.08 -0.46
CA GLY A 230 3.02 23.24 -0.73
C GLY A 230 4.50 22.88 -0.76
N ALA A 231 4.84 21.69 -1.29
CA ALA A 231 6.20 21.18 -1.36
C ALA A 231 6.68 21.11 -2.82
N PRO A 232 7.93 21.52 -3.13
CA PRO A 232 8.51 21.27 -4.45
C PRO A 232 8.70 19.77 -4.71
N MET A 233 8.72 19.40 -5.99
CA MET A 233 8.94 18.03 -6.43
C MET A 233 10.04 17.98 -7.50
N VAL A 234 10.83 16.91 -7.47
CA VAL A 234 11.74 16.51 -8.55
C VAL A 234 11.17 15.27 -9.23
N ARG A 235 11.12 15.31 -10.56
CA ARG A 235 10.55 14.27 -11.42
C ARG A 235 11.53 13.93 -12.55
N GLY A 236 11.77 12.65 -12.75
CA GLY A 236 12.54 12.14 -13.89
C GLY A 236 11.68 11.83 -15.11
N ASN A 237 12.33 11.40 -16.19
CA ASN A 237 11.65 10.88 -17.38
C ASN A 237 10.90 9.57 -17.05
N GLU A 238 9.77 9.34 -17.73
CA GLU A 238 9.07 8.07 -17.64
C GLU A 238 9.97 6.92 -18.10
N GLY A 239 10.03 5.85 -17.30
CA GLY A 239 10.93 4.71 -17.49
C GLY A 239 12.42 5.02 -17.21
N GLY A 240 12.74 6.21 -16.67
CA GLY A 240 14.09 6.58 -16.25
C GLY A 240 14.56 5.84 -15.00
N ASP A 241 15.84 6.00 -14.64
CA ASP A 241 16.44 5.37 -13.45
C ASP A 241 15.94 6.05 -12.16
N PRO A 242 15.20 5.35 -11.26
CA PRO A 242 14.74 5.93 -10.00
C PRO A 242 15.87 6.46 -9.12
N SER A 243 17.03 5.81 -9.17
CA SER A 243 18.19 6.23 -8.37
C SER A 243 18.67 7.63 -8.78
N ALA A 244 18.61 7.95 -10.07
CA ALA A 244 18.97 9.27 -10.57
C ALA A 244 17.99 10.34 -10.09
N VAL A 245 16.68 10.05 -10.10
CA VAL A 245 15.66 10.99 -9.60
C VAL A 245 15.86 11.32 -8.13
N VAL A 246 16.16 10.31 -7.30
CA VAL A 246 16.43 10.52 -5.87
C VAL A 246 17.73 11.28 -5.64
N TYR A 247 18.77 11.01 -6.42
CA TYR A 247 20.02 11.78 -6.37
C TYR A 247 19.79 13.26 -6.71
N ASP A 248 19.09 13.54 -7.82
CA ASP A 248 18.79 14.90 -8.25
C ASP A 248 17.91 15.64 -7.23
N ALA A 249 17.01 14.91 -6.56
CA ALA A 249 16.21 15.44 -5.45
C ALA A 249 17.06 15.85 -4.25
N VAL A 250 18.05 15.03 -3.88
CA VAL A 250 19.00 15.31 -2.79
C VAL A 250 19.84 16.54 -3.11
N GLU A 251 20.41 16.62 -4.31
CA GLU A 251 21.24 17.77 -4.72
C GLU A 251 20.40 19.06 -4.83
N SER A 252 19.17 18.96 -5.35
CA SER A 252 18.21 20.06 -5.39
C SER A 252 17.83 20.54 -3.98
N ALA A 253 17.58 19.61 -3.05
CA ALA A 253 17.28 19.94 -1.66
C ALA A 253 18.48 20.60 -0.97
N SER A 254 19.68 20.05 -1.14
CA SER A 254 20.94 20.61 -0.62
C SER A 254 21.17 22.05 -1.08
N SER A 255 21.08 22.30 -2.39
CA SER A 255 21.28 23.64 -2.98
C SER A 255 20.23 24.67 -2.54
N ARG A 256 19.04 24.22 -2.12
CA ARG A 256 17.94 25.06 -1.62
C ARG A 256 17.85 25.08 -0.11
N SER A 257 18.75 24.40 0.60
CA SER A 257 18.70 24.22 2.06
C SER A 257 17.38 23.63 2.57
N ILE A 258 16.75 22.74 1.77
CA ILE A 258 15.55 22.01 2.17
C ILE A 258 16.01 20.79 2.98
N PRO A 259 15.61 20.66 4.27
CA PRO A 259 16.21 19.70 5.18
C PRO A 259 15.67 18.27 5.05
N LEU A 260 14.59 18.05 4.29
CA LEU A 260 13.92 16.75 4.17
C LEU A 260 13.51 16.44 2.73
N VAL A 261 13.94 15.27 2.23
CA VAL A 261 13.51 14.67 0.98
C VAL A 261 12.64 13.46 1.28
N LEU A 262 11.43 13.41 0.71
CA LEU A 262 10.58 12.22 0.72
C LEU A 262 10.63 11.54 -0.65
N ALA A 263 11.17 10.32 -0.70
CA ALA A 263 11.37 9.60 -1.95
C ALA A 263 10.30 8.51 -2.14
N ASP A 264 9.49 8.64 -3.20
CA ASP A 264 8.64 7.55 -3.68
C ASP A 264 9.49 6.51 -4.42
N THR A 265 9.08 5.25 -4.40
CA THR A 265 9.78 4.16 -5.08
C THR A 265 8.83 3.26 -5.84
N ALA A 266 9.35 2.51 -6.81
CA ALA A 266 8.61 1.44 -7.46
C ALA A 266 8.13 0.37 -6.44
N GLY A 267 7.03 -0.31 -6.76
CA GLY A 267 6.45 -1.38 -5.92
C GLY A 267 6.06 -2.67 -6.66
N ARG A 268 6.66 -2.94 -7.83
CA ARG A 268 6.31 -4.08 -8.70
C ARG A 268 6.93 -5.39 -8.18
N LEU A 269 6.19 -6.14 -7.34
CA LEU A 269 6.68 -7.39 -6.73
C LEU A 269 6.81 -8.59 -7.70
N HIS A 270 6.24 -8.53 -8.90
CA HIS A 270 6.18 -9.68 -9.82
C HIS A 270 7.55 -10.16 -10.31
N THR A 271 8.62 -9.37 -10.14
CA THR A 271 10.01 -9.79 -10.31
C THR A 271 10.80 -9.47 -9.03
N LYS A 272 10.62 -10.29 -7.99
CA LYS A 272 11.12 -10.06 -6.62
C LYS A 272 12.60 -9.64 -6.56
N THR A 273 13.48 -10.32 -7.28
CA THR A 273 14.92 -10.02 -7.27
C THR A 273 15.22 -8.63 -7.84
N ASN A 274 14.65 -8.31 -9.01
CA ASN A 274 14.88 -7.02 -9.67
C ASN A 274 14.41 -5.83 -8.83
N LEU A 275 13.27 -5.96 -8.13
CA LEU A 275 12.76 -4.89 -7.27
C LEU A 275 13.68 -4.64 -6.07
N MET A 276 14.13 -5.70 -5.40
CA MET A 276 14.98 -5.55 -4.21
C MET A 276 16.35 -4.97 -4.55
N ASP A 277 16.95 -5.38 -5.68
CA ASP A 277 18.21 -4.82 -6.17
C ASP A 277 18.06 -3.34 -6.54
N GLU A 278 16.93 -2.97 -7.16
CA GLU A 278 16.60 -1.59 -7.49
C GLU A 278 16.46 -0.72 -6.23
N LEU A 279 15.72 -1.17 -5.22
CA LEU A 279 15.55 -0.43 -3.97
C LEU A 279 16.87 -0.29 -3.20
N SER A 280 17.69 -1.34 -3.18
CA SER A 280 19.03 -1.32 -2.59
C SER A 280 19.93 -0.28 -3.29
N LYS A 281 19.85 -0.22 -4.62
CA LYS A 281 20.56 0.78 -5.43
C LYS A 281 20.08 2.19 -5.11
N VAL A 282 18.77 2.42 -5.03
CA VAL A 282 18.19 3.74 -4.70
C VAL A 282 18.66 4.20 -3.33
N ARG A 283 18.61 3.34 -2.30
CA ARG A 283 19.12 3.65 -0.94
C ARG A 283 20.59 4.08 -0.97
N ARG A 284 21.44 3.27 -1.61
CA ARG A 284 22.87 3.59 -1.73
C ARG A 284 23.13 4.91 -2.46
N VAL A 285 22.31 5.25 -3.45
CA VAL A 285 22.46 6.50 -4.22
C VAL A 285 21.92 7.70 -3.44
N ALA A 286 20.87 7.52 -2.64
CA ALA A 286 20.33 8.54 -1.74
C ALA A 286 21.32 8.96 -0.64
N GLU A 287 22.23 8.06 -0.24
CA GLU A 287 23.33 8.35 0.71
C GLU A 287 24.57 8.98 0.04
N LYS A 288 24.56 9.23 -1.28
CA LYS A 288 25.67 9.91 -1.97
C LYS A 288 25.52 11.43 -1.89
N GLY A 289 26.64 12.12 -2.11
CA GLY A 289 26.65 13.58 -2.12
C GLY A 289 26.35 14.11 -0.73
N ALA A 290 25.34 14.96 -0.62
CA ALA A 290 24.94 15.54 0.66
C ALA A 290 23.79 14.80 1.37
N GLY A 291 23.20 13.76 0.74
CA GLY A 291 22.04 13.07 1.28
C GLY A 291 22.38 12.11 2.42
N ARG A 292 21.47 12.02 3.38
CA ARG A 292 21.52 11.05 4.48
C ARG A 292 20.20 10.32 4.60
N VAL A 293 20.17 9.02 4.33
CA VAL A 293 18.97 8.21 4.55
C VAL A 293 18.81 7.97 6.05
N THR A 294 17.82 8.63 6.66
CA THR A 294 17.51 8.45 8.09
C THR A 294 16.31 7.57 8.33
N GLU A 295 15.47 7.38 7.31
CA GLU A 295 14.27 6.55 7.40
C GLU A 295 14.05 5.74 6.14
N VAL A 296 13.67 4.48 6.32
CA VAL A 296 13.13 3.62 5.28
C VAL A 296 11.78 3.09 5.73
N LEU A 297 10.73 3.77 5.30
CA LEU A 297 9.35 3.52 5.71
C LEU A 297 8.70 2.51 4.79
N LEU A 298 8.46 1.30 5.32
CA LEU A 298 7.66 0.29 4.63
C LEU A 298 6.17 0.57 4.78
N VAL A 299 5.49 0.78 3.67
CA VAL A 299 4.03 0.93 3.64
C VAL A 299 3.38 -0.43 3.36
N ILE A 300 2.51 -0.85 4.27
CA ILE A 300 1.77 -2.12 4.20
C ILE A 300 0.27 -1.85 4.25
N ASP A 301 -0.50 -2.61 3.47
CA ASP A 301 -1.95 -2.61 3.57
C ASP A 301 -2.39 -3.59 4.65
N ALA A 302 -2.94 -3.05 5.75
CA ALA A 302 -3.44 -3.85 6.87
C ALA A 302 -4.59 -4.80 6.48
N THR A 303 -5.28 -4.58 5.36
CA THR A 303 -6.33 -5.48 4.86
C THR A 303 -5.78 -6.79 4.29
N THR A 304 -4.46 -6.88 4.09
CA THR A 304 -3.79 -8.10 3.59
C THR A 304 -3.43 -9.10 4.71
N GLY A 305 -3.63 -8.72 5.98
CA GLY A 305 -3.38 -9.59 7.14
C GLY A 305 -1.94 -10.13 7.18
N GLN A 306 -1.81 -11.43 7.40
CA GLN A 306 -0.52 -12.13 7.52
C GLN A 306 0.36 -12.08 6.26
N ASN A 307 -0.23 -11.83 5.07
CA ASN A 307 0.55 -11.65 3.84
C ASN A 307 1.45 -10.42 3.91
N GLY A 308 1.00 -9.35 4.60
CA GLY A 308 1.78 -8.14 4.83
C GLY A 308 3.04 -8.40 5.65
N LEU A 309 3.00 -9.33 6.61
CA LEU A 309 4.15 -9.67 7.46
C LEU A 309 5.24 -10.40 6.66
N ALA A 310 4.86 -11.36 5.81
CA ALA A 310 5.81 -12.05 4.94
C ALA A 310 6.48 -11.08 3.95
N GLN A 311 5.72 -10.09 3.48
CA GLN A 311 6.24 -9.02 2.65
C GLN A 311 7.23 -8.15 3.44
N ALA A 312 6.91 -7.77 4.68
CA ALA A 312 7.76 -6.90 5.49
C ALA A 312 9.16 -7.45 5.69
N ARG A 313 9.27 -8.74 6.03
CA ARG A 313 10.56 -9.44 6.19
C ARG A 313 11.44 -9.38 4.93
N GLN A 314 10.82 -9.38 3.74
CA GLN A 314 11.57 -9.31 2.48
C GLN A 314 12.11 -7.90 2.21
N PHE A 315 11.31 -6.86 2.48
CA PHE A 315 11.75 -5.47 2.33
C PHE A 315 12.81 -5.08 3.36
N GLU A 316 12.68 -5.58 4.60
CA GLU A 316 13.67 -5.40 5.66
C GLU A 316 15.06 -5.88 5.21
N GLN A 317 15.15 -7.08 4.64
CA GLN A 317 16.41 -7.65 4.13
C GLN A 317 17.06 -6.82 3.02
N ALA A 318 16.26 -6.18 2.16
CA ALA A 318 16.76 -5.42 1.02
C ALA A 318 17.10 -3.96 1.37
N THR A 319 16.35 -3.34 2.26
CA THR A 319 16.36 -1.88 2.42
C THR A 319 16.65 -1.39 3.83
N GLN A 320 16.73 -2.31 4.82
CA GLN A 320 16.92 -1.97 6.23
C GLN A 320 15.81 -1.04 6.72
N VAL A 321 14.57 -1.52 6.61
CA VAL A 321 13.37 -0.81 7.10
C VAL A 321 13.60 -0.35 8.53
N SER A 322 13.30 0.93 8.78
CA SER A 322 13.46 1.61 10.08
C SER A 322 12.12 1.77 10.77
#